data_AF-A0A1M6N0G5-F1
#
_entry.id   AF-A0A1M6N0G5-F1
#
_cell.length_a   1.000
_cell.length_b   1.000
_cell.length_c   1.000
_cell.angle_alpha   90.00
_cell.angle_beta   90.00
_cell.angle_gamma   90.00
#
_symmetry.space_group_name_H-M   'P 1'
#
loop_
_entity.id
_entity.type
_entity.pdbx_description
1 polymer ?
#
loop_
_entity_poly.entity_id
_entity_poly.type
_entity_poly.pdbx_seq_one_letter_code
_entity_poly.pdbx_strand_id
1 'polypeptide(L)'
;MGEKKKYSMLVFSNNTEGMEEEYNTWYAGQHNHDLLRIDGFVGCRFYKLGEIQLSKNMERQYKYLMIWDIETDDLESVCEDIEKRMGDGRTVFSASFDKNYFDYMATPITKYVTAEEVNGKTVDEVLSISELNWK
;
A
#
# COMPACT_ATOMS: atom_id res chain seq x y z
N MET A 1 -26.26 0.59 2.53
CA MET A 1 -24.94 0.79 1.89
C MET A 1 -24.45 2.12 2.40
N GLY A 2 -23.34 2.09 3.14
CA GLY A 2 -22.71 3.27 3.69
C GLY A 2 -21.91 4.03 2.64
N GLU A 3 -21.28 5.13 3.08
CA GLU A 3 -20.35 5.88 2.24
C GLU A 3 -19.01 5.15 2.16
N LYS A 4 -18.53 4.91 0.94
CA LYS A 4 -17.21 4.28 0.74
C LYS A 4 -16.09 5.26 1.09
N LYS A 5 -15.08 4.74 1.77
CA LYS A 5 -13.87 5.46 2.16
C LYS A 5 -12.65 4.86 1.48
N LYS A 6 -11.64 5.69 1.27
CA LYS A 6 -10.37 5.27 0.68
C LYS A 6 -9.39 4.88 1.78
N TYR A 7 -8.72 3.77 1.57
CA TYR A 7 -7.64 3.28 2.40
C TYR A 7 -6.45 2.89 1.53
N SER A 8 -5.26 2.97 2.10
CA SER A 8 -4.05 2.41 1.52
C SER A 8 -3.45 1.41 2.50
N MET A 9 -3.20 0.19 2.04
CA MET A 9 -2.41 -0.79 2.79
C MET A 9 -0.97 -0.73 2.31
N LEU A 10 -0.07 -0.26 3.16
CA LEU A 10 1.36 -0.17 2.89
C LEU A 10 2.05 -1.38 3.48
N VAL A 11 2.83 -2.13 2.68
CA VAL A 11 3.56 -3.32 3.11
C VAL A 11 5.04 -3.17 2.78
N PHE A 12 5.87 -3.07 3.80
CA PHE A 12 7.32 -3.10 3.69
C PHE A 12 7.82 -4.52 3.91
N SER A 13 8.62 -5.03 2.97
CA SER A 13 9.08 -6.41 3.02
C SER A 13 10.43 -6.62 2.33
N ASN A 14 10.96 -7.82 2.51
CA ASN A 14 12.17 -8.32 1.88
C ASN A 14 11.88 -9.67 1.20
N ASN A 15 12.77 -10.03 0.28
CA ASN A 15 12.85 -11.38 -0.25
C ASN A 15 13.68 -12.26 0.70
N THR A 16 13.36 -13.56 0.76
CA THR A 16 14.26 -14.57 1.30
C THR A 16 15.59 -14.55 0.53
N GLU A 17 16.71 -14.74 1.23
CA GLU A 17 18.05 -14.70 0.63
C GLU A 17 18.17 -15.64 -0.59
N GLY A 18 18.69 -15.12 -1.70
CA GLY A 18 18.83 -15.86 -2.96
C GLY A 18 17.55 -15.99 -3.81
N MET A 19 16.39 -15.52 -3.33
CA MET A 19 15.09 -15.69 -3.99
C MET A 19 14.48 -14.39 -4.55
N GLU A 20 15.31 -13.38 -4.84
CA GLU A 20 14.84 -12.03 -5.26
C GLU A 20 14.00 -12.07 -6.56
N GLU A 21 14.41 -12.88 -7.55
CA GLU A 21 13.69 -13.00 -8.82
C GLU A 21 12.30 -13.63 -8.64
N GLU A 22 12.22 -14.72 -7.87
CA GLU A 22 10.96 -15.39 -7.55
C GLU A 22 10.03 -14.46 -6.78
N TYR A 23 10.56 -13.76 -5.78
CA TYR A 23 9.82 -12.79 -4.99
C TYR A 23 9.23 -11.66 -5.84
N ASN A 24 10.05 -11.06 -6.72
CA ASN A 24 9.60 -9.96 -7.57
C ASN A 24 8.55 -10.43 -8.59
N THR A 25 8.72 -11.63 -9.16
CA THR A 25 7.78 -12.21 -10.11
C THR A 25 6.46 -12.59 -9.44
N TRP A 26 6.51 -13.19 -8.25
CA TRP A 26 5.33 -13.53 -7.46
C TRP A 26 4.53 -12.29 -7.07
N TYR A 27 5.19 -11.24 -6.57
CA TYR A 27 4.50 -10.00 -6.19
C TYR A 27 3.87 -9.32 -7.40
N ALA A 28 4.59 -9.20 -8.52
CA ALA A 28 4.09 -8.54 -9.72
C ALA A 28 2.95 -9.32 -10.40
N GLY A 29 2.91 -10.65 -10.24
CA GLY A 29 1.95 -11.56 -10.87
C GLY A 29 0.92 -12.12 -9.90
N GLN A 30 1.22 -13.31 -9.36
CA GLN A 30 0.27 -14.12 -8.58
C GLN A 30 -0.34 -13.35 -7.41
N HIS A 31 0.46 -12.63 -6.63
CA HIS A 31 -0.04 -11.96 -5.43
C HIS A 31 -0.99 -10.80 -5.77
N ASN A 32 -0.66 -10.00 -6.80
CA ASN A 32 -1.56 -8.99 -7.37
C ASN A 32 -2.87 -9.61 -7.87
N HIS A 33 -2.77 -10.71 -8.60
CA HIS A 33 -3.93 -11.42 -9.12
C HIS A 33 -4.88 -11.90 -8.00
N ASP A 34 -4.34 -12.34 -6.86
CA ASP A 34 -5.14 -12.89 -5.77
C ASP A 34 -5.85 -11.79 -4.96
N LEU A 35 -5.14 -10.72 -4.60
CA LEU A 35 -5.67 -9.65 -3.76
C LEU A 35 -6.58 -8.67 -4.51
N LEU A 36 -6.30 -8.34 -5.78
CA LEU A 36 -7.16 -7.45 -6.58
C LEU A 36 -8.53 -8.06 -6.93
N ARG A 37 -8.83 -9.28 -6.47
CA ARG A 37 -10.14 -9.93 -6.57
C ARG A 37 -10.94 -9.90 -5.26
N ILE A 38 -10.41 -9.29 -4.22
CA ILE A 38 -11.14 -9.00 -2.99
C ILE A 38 -12.00 -7.77 -3.24
N ASP A 39 -13.29 -7.84 -2.91
CA ASP A 39 -14.16 -6.68 -3.09
C ASP A 39 -13.66 -5.53 -2.21
N GLY A 40 -13.61 -4.33 -2.78
CA GLY A 40 -12.98 -3.16 -2.16
C GLY A 40 -11.54 -2.90 -2.59
N PHE A 41 -10.76 -3.87 -3.08
CA PHE A 41 -9.45 -3.57 -3.68
C PHE A 41 -9.63 -2.87 -5.03
N VAL A 42 -8.95 -1.73 -5.22
CA VAL A 42 -9.05 -0.88 -6.42
C VAL A 42 -7.81 -1.00 -7.30
N GLY A 43 -6.63 -1.12 -6.69
CA GLY A 43 -5.37 -1.16 -7.42
C GLY A 43 -4.18 -1.32 -6.49
N CYS A 44 -2.99 -1.38 -7.07
CA CYS A 44 -1.76 -1.44 -6.31
C CYS A 44 -0.56 -0.93 -7.09
N ARG A 45 0.53 -0.65 -6.36
CA ARG A 45 1.84 -0.43 -6.96
C ARG A 45 2.94 -1.02 -6.08
N PHE A 46 3.86 -1.71 -6.74
CA PHE A 46 5.02 -2.33 -6.13
C PHE A 46 6.28 -1.51 -6.45
N TYR A 47 7.07 -1.25 -5.41
CA TYR A 47 8.24 -0.39 -5.49
C TYR A 47 9.46 -1.11 -4.92
N LYS A 48 10.60 -0.95 -5.60
CA LYS A 48 11.92 -1.13 -5.00
C LYS A 48 12.33 0.19 -4.37
N LEU A 49 12.76 0.18 -3.11
CA LEU A 49 13.23 1.39 -2.44
C LEU A 49 14.54 1.87 -3.08
N GLY A 50 14.62 3.19 -3.30
CA GLY A 50 15.76 3.81 -3.97
C GLY A 50 17.07 3.68 -3.17
N GLU A 51 18.18 3.58 -3.89
CA GLU A 51 19.52 3.55 -3.30
C GLU A 51 19.93 4.87 -2.66
N ILE A 52 19.28 5.97 -3.02
CA ILE A 52 19.47 7.30 -2.46
C ILE A 52 18.21 7.66 -1.70
N GLN A 53 18.37 7.98 -0.42
CA GLN A 53 17.29 8.42 0.46
C GLN A 53 17.57 9.86 0.90
N LEU A 54 16.51 10.65 1.05
CA LEU A 54 16.62 12.05 1.49
C LEU A 54 17.23 12.13 2.89
N SER A 55 16.70 11.32 3.81
CA SER A 55 17.26 11.13 5.14
C SER A 55 18.44 10.15 5.08
N LYS A 56 19.65 10.65 5.27
CA LYS A 56 20.89 9.87 5.10
C LYS A 56 21.19 8.90 6.24
N ASN A 57 20.59 9.11 7.41
CA ASN A 57 20.93 8.38 8.64
C ASN A 57 19.92 7.30 9.01
N MET A 58 18.96 6.99 8.12
CA MET A 58 17.99 5.93 8.38
C MET A 58 18.55 4.58 7.94
N GLU A 59 18.50 3.61 8.84
CA GLU A 59 18.78 2.22 8.51
C GLU A 59 17.70 1.68 7.57
N ARG A 60 18.12 0.98 6.51
CA ARG A 60 17.20 0.35 5.55
C ARG A 60 16.85 -1.04 6.01
N GLN A 61 15.74 -1.14 6.74
CA GLN A 61 15.21 -2.42 7.20
C GLN A 61 14.56 -3.22 6.06
N TYR A 62 14.06 -2.55 5.03
CA TYR A 62 13.33 -3.18 3.92
C TYR A 62 13.86 -2.73 2.57
N LYS A 63 13.75 -3.60 1.56
CA LYS A 63 14.14 -3.32 0.16
C LYS A 63 12.94 -2.93 -0.71
N TYR A 64 11.73 -3.33 -0.32
CA TYR A 64 10.54 -3.20 -1.13
C TYR A 64 9.38 -2.57 -0.36
N LEU A 65 8.47 -1.93 -1.11
CA LEU A 65 7.21 -1.38 -0.63
C LEU A 65 6.10 -1.77 -1.61
N MET A 66 5.04 -2.39 -1.11
CA MET A 66 3.78 -2.55 -1.82
C MET A 66 2.75 -1.57 -1.25
N ILE A 67 2.01 -0.90 -2.12
CA ILE A 67 0.85 -0.09 -1.72
C ILE A 67 -0.38 -0.66 -2.43
N TRP A 68 -1.39 -1.04 -1.67
CA TRP A 68 -2.71 -1.40 -2.18
C TRP A 68 -3.69 -0.27 -1.92
N ASP A 69 -4.46 0.13 -2.92
CA ASP A 69 -5.55 1.07 -2.79
C ASP A 69 -6.86 0.31 -2.60
N ILE A 70 -7.60 0.66 -1.56
CA ILE A 70 -8.85 0.03 -1.14
C ILE A 70 -9.94 1.10 -1.05
N GLU A 71 -11.14 0.82 -1.54
CA GLU A 71 -12.31 1.68 -1.44
C GLU A 71 -13.55 0.89 -0.99
N THR A 72 -13.96 1.07 0.27
CA THR A 72 -15.02 0.30 0.91
C THR A 72 -15.75 1.10 1.98
N ASP A 73 -17.03 0.79 2.23
CA ASP A 73 -17.79 1.27 3.40
C ASP A 73 -17.69 0.32 4.61
N ASP A 74 -17.03 -0.84 4.42
CA ASP A 74 -16.79 -1.86 5.44
C ASP A 74 -15.36 -2.42 5.28
N LEU A 75 -14.42 -1.84 6.03
CA LEU A 75 -13.01 -2.26 6.00
C LEU A 75 -12.78 -3.56 6.78
N GLU A 76 -13.58 -3.82 7.81
CA GLU A 76 -13.47 -5.04 8.62
C GLU A 76 -13.72 -6.27 7.75
N SER A 77 -14.81 -6.25 6.95
CA SER A 77 -15.09 -7.31 5.97
C SER A 77 -13.97 -7.52 4.94
N VAL A 78 -13.27 -6.46 4.53
CA VAL A 78 -12.12 -6.57 3.61
C VAL A 78 -10.97 -7.30 4.29
N CYS A 79 -10.62 -6.93 5.53
CA CYS A 79 -9.59 -7.60 6.31
C CYS A 79 -9.93 -9.07 6.56
N GLU A 80 -11.19 -9.37 6.90
CA GLU A 80 -11.66 -10.75 7.09
C GLU A 80 -11.54 -11.59 5.80
N ASP A 81 -11.86 -11.06 4.60
CA ASP A 81 -11.69 -11.82 3.34
C ASP A 81 -10.21 -12.01 2.98
N ILE A 82 -9.32 -11.05 3.30
CA ILE A 82 -7.87 -11.25 3.18
C ILE A 82 -7.44 -12.46 4.03
N GLU A 83 -7.75 -12.44 5.33
CA GLU A 83 -7.38 -13.51 6.26
C GLU A 83 -7.95 -14.87 5.82
N LYS A 84 -9.22 -14.89 5.42
CA LYS A 84 -9.89 -16.10 4.94
C LYS A 84 -9.21 -16.66 3.71
N ARG A 85 -8.87 -15.83 2.71
CA ARG A 85 -8.18 -16.25 1.49
C ARG A 85 -6.77 -16.75 1.74
N MET A 86 -6.08 -16.18 2.72
CA MET A 86 -4.78 -16.68 3.17
C MET A 86 -4.93 -18.05 3.85
N GLY A 87 -5.97 -18.23 4.68
CA GLY A 87 -6.24 -19.47 5.40
C GLY A 87 -6.72 -20.62 4.50
N ASP A 88 -7.45 -20.32 3.42
CA ASP A 88 -7.98 -21.32 2.49
C ASP A 88 -7.16 -21.49 1.19
N GLY A 89 -6.06 -20.75 1.04
CA GLY A 89 -5.10 -20.90 -0.05
C GLY A 89 -5.48 -20.18 -1.35
N ARG A 90 -6.55 -19.38 -1.37
CA ARG A 90 -6.89 -18.50 -2.50
C ARG A 90 -5.89 -17.36 -2.69
N THR A 91 -5.23 -16.93 -1.61
CA THR A 91 -4.06 -16.04 -1.66
C THR A 91 -2.83 -16.86 -1.29
N VAL A 92 -1.94 -17.08 -2.26
CA VAL A 92 -0.79 -17.97 -2.07
C VAL A 92 0.44 -17.18 -1.64
N PHE A 93 1.03 -17.54 -0.49
CA PHE A 93 2.35 -17.04 -0.09
C PHE A 93 3.47 -17.84 -0.75
N SER A 94 4.46 -17.11 -1.28
CA SER A 94 5.69 -17.72 -1.77
C SER A 94 6.71 -17.91 -0.64
N ALA A 95 7.54 -18.96 -0.74
CA ALA A 95 8.70 -19.14 0.13
C ALA A 95 9.75 -18.02 -0.06
N SER A 96 9.70 -17.33 -1.20
CA SER A 96 10.54 -16.18 -1.51
C SER A 96 10.19 -14.93 -0.68
N PHE A 97 9.06 -14.90 0.02
CA PHE A 97 8.64 -13.79 0.88
C PHE A 97 9.20 -13.95 2.30
N ASP A 98 10.02 -12.99 2.76
CA ASP A 98 10.48 -12.96 4.14
C ASP A 98 9.33 -12.58 5.07
N LYS A 99 9.09 -13.43 6.08
CA LYS A 99 8.00 -13.25 7.06
C LYS A 99 8.28 -12.11 8.05
N ASN A 100 9.51 -11.58 8.08
CA ASN A 100 9.80 -10.33 8.75
C ASN A 100 9.41 -9.16 7.84
N TYR A 101 8.11 -8.86 7.85
CA TYR A 101 7.53 -7.73 7.13
C TYR A 101 6.78 -6.84 8.10
N PHE A 102 6.38 -5.68 7.59
CA PHE A 102 5.64 -4.70 8.36
C PHE A 102 4.61 -4.02 7.48
N ASP A 103 3.38 -3.93 7.97
CA ASP A 103 2.29 -3.30 7.24
C ASP A 103 1.48 -2.30 8.08
N TYR A 104 0.89 -1.33 7.38
CA TYR A 104 -0.03 -0.36 7.94
C TYR A 104 -1.24 -0.17 7.04
N MET A 105 -2.41 -0.12 7.65
CA MET A 105 -3.60 0.41 7.03
C MET A 105 -3.68 1.92 7.30
N ALA A 106 -3.69 2.73 6.25
CA ALA A 106 -3.75 4.18 6.32
C ALA A 106 -5.00 4.72 5.61
N THR A 107 -5.47 5.88 6.04
CA THR A 107 -6.48 6.67 5.32
C THR A 107 -5.86 8.01 4.94
N PRO A 108 -6.07 8.51 3.71
CA PRO A 108 -5.67 9.87 3.38
C PRO A 108 -6.50 10.86 4.20
N ILE A 109 -5.84 11.83 4.83
CA ILE A 109 -6.48 12.95 5.54
C ILE A 109 -6.51 14.22 4.68
N THR A 110 -5.99 14.16 3.46
CA THR A 110 -6.03 15.24 2.47
C THR A 110 -6.32 14.61 1.11
N LYS A 111 -6.77 15.41 0.14
CA LYS A 111 -6.69 14.97 -1.25
C LYS A 111 -5.23 14.89 -1.73
N TYR A 112 -5.02 14.29 -2.90
CA TYR A 112 -3.75 14.38 -3.61
C TYR A 112 -3.58 15.80 -4.14
N VAL A 113 -2.70 16.58 -3.52
CA VAL A 113 -2.38 17.96 -3.92
C VAL A 113 -1.19 17.96 -4.87
N THR A 114 -1.33 18.63 -6.00
CA THR A 114 -0.31 18.70 -7.05
C THR A 114 0.46 20.01 -7.03
N ALA A 115 1.68 20.00 -7.61
CA ALA A 115 2.49 21.21 -7.77
C ALA A 115 1.79 22.29 -8.62
N GLU A 116 0.98 21.87 -9.59
CA GLU A 116 0.22 22.77 -10.46
C GLU A 116 -0.86 23.53 -9.67
N GLU A 117 -1.61 22.83 -8.81
CA GLU A 117 -2.68 23.44 -7.99
C GLU A 117 -2.15 24.50 -7.02
N VAL A 118 -0.92 24.34 -6.52
CA VAL A 118 -0.34 25.23 -5.50
C VAL A 118 0.56 26.33 -6.08
N ASN A 119 0.78 26.34 -7.39
CA ASN A 119 1.67 27.33 -8.01
C ASN A 119 1.13 28.76 -7.83
N GLY A 120 1.94 29.64 -7.23
CA GLY A 120 1.56 31.02 -6.92
C GLY A 120 0.54 31.17 -5.79
N LYS A 121 0.25 30.11 -5.04
CA LYS A 121 -0.69 30.11 -3.90
C LYS A 121 0.00 30.42 -2.58
N THR A 122 -0.73 31.10 -1.70
CA THR A 122 -0.36 31.29 -0.29
C THR A 122 -0.58 30.01 0.52
N VAL A 123 0.01 29.91 1.71
CA VAL A 123 -0.14 28.73 2.59
C VAL A 123 -1.61 28.49 2.97
N ASP A 124 -2.38 29.54 3.25
CA ASP A 124 -3.80 29.42 3.60
C ASP A 124 -4.66 28.93 2.42
N GLU A 125 -4.33 29.36 1.20
CA GLU A 125 -4.95 28.82 -0.01
C GLU A 125 -4.60 27.33 -0.19
N VAL A 126 -3.35 26.94 0.04
CA VAL A 126 -2.92 25.53 -0.04
C VAL A 126 -3.61 24.66 1.02
N LEU A 127 -3.75 25.17 2.25
CA LEU A 127 -4.48 24.46 3.31
C LEU A 127 -5.94 24.22 2.89
N SER A 128 -6.58 25.22 2.29
CA SER A 128 -7.93 25.10 1.75
C SER A 128 -8.00 24.08 0.59
N ILE A 129 -7.03 24.13 -0.33
CA ILE A 129 -6.90 23.19 -1.45
C ILE A 129 -6.69 21.76 -0.94
N SER A 130 -5.97 21.55 0.17
CA SER A 130 -5.67 20.20 0.66
C SER A 130 -6.89 19.38 1.09
N GLU A 131 -8.02 20.05 1.34
CA GLU A 131 -9.23 19.42 1.88
C GLU A 131 -8.94 18.63 3.17
N LEU A 132 -8.08 19.19 4.03
CA LEU A 132 -7.63 18.54 5.26
C LEU A 132 -8.82 18.08 6.13
N ASN A 133 -8.89 16.78 6.35
CA ASN A 133 -9.85 16.11 7.20
C ASN A 133 -9.15 15.03 8.05
N TRP A 134 -8.80 15.39 9.28
CA TRP A 134 -8.10 14.52 10.23
C TRP A 134 -8.99 14.00 11.36
N LYS A 135 -10.28 14.37 11.36
CA LYS A 135 -11.24 14.05 12.42
C LYS A 135 -12.09 12.84 12.09
#